data_AF-A0A959VUM5-F1
#
_entry.id   AF-A0A959VUM5-F1
#
_cell.length_a   1.000
_cell.length_b   1.000
_cell.length_c   1.000
_cell.angle_alpha   90.00
_cell.angle_beta   90.00
_cell.angle_gamma   90.00
#
_symmetry.space_group_name_H-M   'P 1'
#
loop_
_entity.id
_entity.type
_entity.pdbx_description
1 polymer ?
#
loop_
_entity_poly.entity_id
_entity_poly.type
_entity_poly.pdbx_seq_one_letter_code
_entity_poly.pdbx_strand_id
1 'polypeptide(L)'
;MPERKIQRWILVVAMTALLGVLVAACGSNDSNNDNSSNSTTGSTGATGSTGTTGTTSSTANATTGQTQPGTGSSVTANSDPVASGRLFSADSPWNTSVEGLPAADNSDRMLELATQRRAAKEVPGQEGVVTFTRQIVRDGIFINTEAWAPLVVAANTNDSVETKFVCRQSKCGSNNPKVPGSLNIPANTTPDPRFDGWLSVIDRQNGMGYDFWRARREGDGTISYQFGKAWTLDGPGFSKPVSVDAERAVGARGSGLPLFAGLIGPKELEAGSINHALAISVPGLARRNYVQPASVTDGVGNRKSIPAGARIRLRSGVRINEKKLQTLKGQRRRSADAILAALRTYGAIVVDRSAVP
;
A
#
# COMPACT_ATOMS: atom_id res chain seq x y z
N MET A 1 -46.79 -59.84 4.29
CA MET A 1 -45.31 -59.99 4.19
C MET A 1 -44.85 -59.42 2.85
N PRO A 2 -43.63 -58.86 2.72
CA PRO A 2 -42.64 -58.54 3.74
C PRO A 2 -42.29 -57.04 3.78
N GLU A 3 -41.35 -56.69 4.66
CA GLU A 3 -40.68 -55.39 4.76
C GLU A 3 -39.92 -55.01 3.47
N ARG A 4 -39.60 -53.70 3.28
CA ARG A 4 -38.21 -53.25 3.08
C ARG A 4 -37.99 -51.73 3.09
N LYS A 5 -37.12 -51.31 4.02
CA LYS A 5 -36.08 -50.27 3.91
C LYS A 5 -36.48 -48.83 3.51
N ILE A 6 -36.51 -47.99 4.54
CA ILE A 6 -36.30 -46.53 4.43
C ILE A 6 -34.87 -46.27 3.94
N GLN A 7 -34.69 -45.75 2.73
CA GLN A 7 -33.45 -45.10 2.32
C GLN A 7 -33.52 -43.60 2.64
N ARG A 8 -32.72 -43.16 3.61
CA ARG A 8 -32.50 -41.73 3.89
C ARG A 8 -31.70 -41.11 2.74
N TRP A 9 -32.30 -40.15 2.05
CA TRP A 9 -31.57 -39.25 1.16
C TRP A 9 -30.68 -38.34 2.00
N ILE A 10 -29.36 -38.45 1.84
CA ILE A 10 -28.41 -37.50 2.42
C ILE A 10 -28.38 -36.27 1.52
N LEU A 11 -29.15 -35.24 1.89
CA LEU A 11 -29.06 -33.94 1.26
C LEU A 11 -27.79 -33.24 1.77
N VAL A 12 -26.71 -33.26 0.98
CA VAL A 12 -25.48 -32.53 1.30
C VAL A 12 -25.72 -31.03 1.07
N VAL A 13 -26.22 -30.35 2.09
CA VAL A 13 -26.28 -28.89 2.12
C VAL A 13 -24.87 -28.37 2.37
N ALA A 14 -24.20 -27.94 1.31
CA ALA A 14 -22.94 -27.23 1.41
C ALA A 14 -23.19 -25.87 2.08
N MET A 15 -23.00 -25.78 3.40
CA MET A 15 -22.99 -24.51 4.11
C MET A 15 -21.77 -23.69 3.69
N THR A 16 -21.96 -22.81 2.70
CA THR A 16 -21.06 -21.68 2.46
C THR A 16 -21.15 -20.74 3.66
N ALA A 17 -20.26 -20.93 4.63
CA ALA A 17 -20.08 -20.04 5.76
C ALA A 17 -19.56 -18.68 5.26
N LEU A 18 -20.49 -17.80 4.88
CA LEU A 18 -20.21 -16.43 4.48
C LEU A 18 -19.83 -15.63 5.73
N LEU A 19 -18.55 -15.69 6.13
CA LEU A 19 -18.05 -14.95 7.28
C LEU A 19 -17.99 -13.45 6.93
N GLY A 20 -19.13 -12.79 7.10
CA GLY A 20 -19.30 -11.36 6.83
C GLY A 20 -18.56 -10.52 7.85
N VAL A 21 -17.28 -10.24 7.61
CA VAL A 21 -16.54 -9.22 8.36
C VAL A 21 -17.08 -7.84 7.95
N LEU A 22 -17.96 -7.31 8.79
CA LEU A 22 -18.44 -5.92 8.74
C LEU A 22 -17.28 -4.98 9.11
N VAL A 23 -16.47 -4.60 8.12
CA VAL A 23 -15.46 -3.54 8.28
C VAL A 23 -16.16 -2.18 8.26
N ALA A 24 -16.57 -1.72 9.45
CA ALA A 24 -17.08 -0.36 9.64
C ALA A 24 -15.92 0.65 9.59
N ALA A 25 -15.59 1.14 8.40
CA ALA A 25 -14.53 2.12 8.18
C ALA A 25 -15.03 3.57 8.15
N CYS A 26 -15.42 4.07 9.33
CA CYS A 26 -15.41 5.49 9.68
C CYS A 26 -14.18 5.73 10.56
N GLY A 27 -13.43 6.82 10.48
CA GLY A 27 -13.68 8.12 9.86
C GLY A 27 -12.98 9.17 10.74
N SER A 28 -12.34 10.16 10.14
CA SER A 28 -11.49 11.18 10.77
C SER A 28 -12.03 11.79 12.07
N ASN A 29 -11.12 12.21 12.95
CA ASN A 29 -11.35 13.32 13.88
C ASN A 29 -10.13 14.26 13.84
N ASP A 30 -10.41 15.54 13.57
CA ASP A 30 -9.46 16.64 13.69
C ASP A 30 -9.34 17.07 15.16
N SER A 31 -8.17 17.54 15.58
CA SER A 31 -7.97 18.26 16.84
C SER A 31 -6.74 19.15 16.74
N ASN A 32 -6.97 20.46 16.53
CA ASN A 32 -5.93 21.47 16.74
C ASN A 32 -5.71 21.65 18.25
N ASN A 33 -4.45 21.76 18.68
CA ASN A 33 -3.99 22.97 19.37
C ASN A 33 -2.45 23.05 19.56
N ASP A 34 -1.98 24.30 19.55
CA ASP A 34 -0.84 24.87 20.29
C ASP A 34 0.61 24.41 20.04
N ASN A 35 1.24 25.09 19.08
CA ASN A 35 2.19 26.18 19.35
C ASN A 35 3.27 25.98 20.47
N SER A 36 4.53 25.69 20.07
CA SER A 36 5.71 26.28 20.74
C SER A 36 6.96 26.27 19.83
N SER A 37 7.88 27.21 20.10
CA SER A 37 9.15 27.45 19.40
C SER A 37 10.30 26.63 20.02
N ASN A 38 11.45 26.34 19.40
CA ASN A 38 12.43 27.26 18.81
C ASN A 38 13.70 26.50 18.31
N SER A 39 14.60 27.25 17.66
CA SER A 39 16.07 27.09 17.57
C SER A 39 16.72 25.95 16.76
N THR A 40 17.32 26.40 15.66
CA THR A 40 18.35 25.80 14.80
C THR A 40 19.70 25.52 15.50
N THR A 41 20.38 24.44 15.12
CA THR A 41 21.86 24.27 14.97
C THR A 41 22.11 22.83 14.45
N GLY A 42 23.09 22.48 13.61
CA GLY A 42 24.12 23.26 12.90
C GLY A 42 25.45 22.51 12.75
N SER A 43 25.60 21.61 11.76
CA SER A 43 26.87 20.99 11.28
C SER A 43 26.52 20.00 10.13
N THR A 44 26.96 20.06 8.87
CA THR A 44 28.28 20.08 8.18
C THR A 44 29.05 18.75 8.10
N GLY A 45 29.25 18.21 6.89
CA GLY A 45 30.43 17.37 6.54
C GLY A 45 30.25 16.18 5.58
N ALA A 46 30.93 16.24 4.41
CA ALA A 46 31.41 15.16 3.51
C ALA A 46 30.40 14.10 2.95
N THR A 47 30.11 13.98 1.64
CA THR A 47 30.92 13.61 0.43
C THR A 47 31.47 12.17 0.39
N GLY A 48 30.99 11.34 -0.56
CA GLY A 48 31.55 10.01 -0.88
C GLY A 48 30.92 9.34 -2.11
N SER A 49 31.74 8.71 -2.97
CA SER A 49 31.40 8.15 -4.30
C SER A 49 32.32 6.92 -4.57
N THR A 50 32.11 5.97 -5.51
CA THR A 50 31.43 5.98 -6.84
C THR A 50 31.07 4.56 -7.30
N GLY A 51 29.98 4.38 -8.06
CA GLY A 51 29.75 3.18 -8.90
C GLY A 51 29.28 1.91 -8.16
N THR A 52 28.87 0.82 -8.82
CA THR A 52 28.84 0.51 -10.27
C THR A 52 27.69 -0.47 -10.59
N THR A 53 27.23 -0.46 -11.84
CA THR A 53 26.19 -1.30 -12.44
C THR A 53 26.44 -2.82 -12.33
N GLY A 54 25.37 -3.60 -12.11
CA GLY A 54 25.39 -5.07 -12.22
C GLY A 54 24.05 -5.60 -12.73
N THR A 55 24.02 -6.08 -13.97
CA THR A 55 22.79 -6.50 -14.66
C THR A 55 22.58 -8.02 -14.57
N THR A 56 21.60 -8.45 -13.78
CA THR A 56 21.06 -9.83 -13.85
C THR A 56 19.54 -9.77 -13.86
N SER A 57 18.95 -9.99 -15.03
CA SER A 57 17.50 -9.98 -15.23
C SER A 57 16.86 -11.27 -14.73
N SER A 58 16.17 -11.22 -13.60
CA SER A 58 15.15 -12.22 -13.26
C SER A 58 13.89 -11.90 -14.07
N THR A 59 13.48 -12.78 -14.98
CA THR A 59 12.21 -12.65 -15.72
C THR A 59 11.05 -13.02 -14.80
N ALA A 60 10.35 -12.02 -14.24
CA ALA A 60 9.11 -12.27 -13.53
C ALA A 60 8.01 -12.56 -14.56
N ASN A 61 7.53 -13.81 -14.58
CA ASN A 61 6.48 -14.19 -15.50
C ASN A 61 5.16 -13.52 -15.11
N ALA A 62 4.83 -12.42 -15.79
CA ALA A 62 3.77 -11.45 -15.49
C ALA A 62 2.37 -12.08 -15.31
N THR A 63 2.14 -13.29 -15.81
CA THR A 63 0.87 -14.02 -15.69
C THR A 63 0.66 -14.72 -14.34
N THR A 64 1.72 -14.92 -13.53
CA THR A 64 1.68 -15.94 -12.46
C THR A 64 1.66 -15.44 -11.01
N GLY A 65 2.12 -14.23 -10.70
CA GLY A 65 2.17 -13.72 -9.31
C GLY A 65 2.86 -14.69 -8.32
N GLN A 66 3.84 -15.46 -8.79
CA GLN A 66 4.64 -16.34 -7.97
C GLN A 66 5.82 -15.57 -7.37
N THR A 67 6.07 -15.84 -6.08
CA THR A 67 7.22 -15.36 -5.32
C THR A 67 8.04 -16.58 -4.94
N GLN A 68 9.08 -16.90 -5.71
CA GLN A 68 10.22 -17.61 -5.16
C GLN A 68 11.23 -16.54 -4.68
N PRO A 69 11.93 -16.75 -3.55
CA PRO A 69 13.07 -15.89 -3.21
C PRO A 69 14.15 -16.04 -4.28
N GLY A 70 14.54 -14.94 -4.92
CA GLY A 70 15.71 -14.93 -5.79
C GLY A 70 16.98 -14.60 -5.01
N THR A 71 18.11 -14.74 -5.68
CA THR A 71 19.46 -14.60 -5.12
C THR A 71 19.91 -13.13 -5.06
N GLY A 72 19.02 -12.23 -4.67
CA GLY A 72 19.26 -10.78 -4.72
C GLY A 72 20.48 -10.35 -3.90
N SER A 73 21.42 -9.65 -4.54
CA SER A 73 22.59 -9.10 -3.86
C SER A 73 22.19 -8.15 -2.73
N SER A 74 22.80 -8.32 -1.56
CA SER A 74 22.57 -7.47 -0.39
C SER A 74 22.84 -6.00 -0.71
N VAL A 75 21.84 -5.13 -0.52
CA VAL A 75 22.02 -3.67 -0.62
C VAL A 75 22.30 -3.10 0.77
N THR A 76 23.43 -2.42 0.90
CA THR A 76 23.88 -1.83 2.17
C THR A 76 22.89 -0.77 2.66
N ALA A 77 22.43 -0.90 3.91
CA ALA A 77 21.41 -0.01 4.47
C ALA A 77 21.95 1.41 4.70
N ASN A 78 21.32 2.39 4.06
CA ASN A 78 21.52 3.80 4.36
C ASN A 78 20.15 4.47 4.55
N SER A 79 19.64 4.44 5.79
CA SER A 79 18.58 5.27 6.43
C SER A 79 17.29 5.66 5.69
N ASP A 80 17.01 5.15 4.48
CA ASP A 80 15.69 5.23 3.84
C ASP A 80 15.30 3.82 3.37
N PRO A 81 14.35 3.15 4.04
CA PRO A 81 14.04 1.75 3.76
C PRO A 81 13.48 1.52 2.35
N VAL A 82 12.77 2.52 1.78
CA VAL A 82 12.17 2.41 0.45
C VAL A 82 13.12 2.89 -0.65
N ALA A 83 13.90 3.95 -0.42
CA ALA A 83 14.80 4.50 -1.43
C ALA A 83 16.19 3.83 -1.54
N SER A 84 16.55 2.92 -0.62
CA SER A 84 17.83 2.18 -0.64
C SER A 84 17.87 1.11 -1.75
N GLY A 85 17.74 1.53 -3.01
CA GLY A 85 17.68 0.67 -4.19
C GLY A 85 16.25 0.26 -4.57
N ARG A 86 16.06 -0.21 -5.81
CA ARG A 86 14.75 -0.61 -6.36
C ARG A 86 14.06 -1.63 -5.45
N LEU A 87 12.74 -1.49 -5.32
CA LEU A 87 11.86 -2.50 -4.72
C LEU A 87 11.18 -3.26 -5.86
N PHE A 88 11.14 -4.59 -5.77
CA PHE A 88 10.61 -5.53 -6.76
C PHE A 88 11.45 -5.66 -8.06
N SER A 89 11.13 -6.72 -8.82
CA SER A 89 11.67 -7.00 -10.15
C SER A 89 11.51 -5.83 -11.12
N ALA A 90 12.36 -5.74 -12.15
CA ALA A 90 12.33 -4.63 -13.11
C ALA A 90 11.07 -4.61 -14.00
N ASP A 91 10.46 -5.78 -14.22
CA ASP A 91 9.19 -6.03 -14.93
C ASP A 91 7.97 -6.05 -13.99
N SER A 92 8.17 -5.85 -12.68
CA SER A 92 7.08 -5.53 -11.76
C SER A 92 6.28 -4.33 -12.26
N PRO A 93 4.94 -4.32 -12.17
CA PRO A 93 4.15 -3.15 -12.51
C PRO A 93 4.58 -1.90 -11.74
N TRP A 94 5.18 -2.04 -10.55
CA TRP A 94 5.75 -0.91 -9.82
C TRP A 94 6.89 -0.21 -10.57
N ASN A 95 7.66 -0.94 -11.39
CA ASN A 95 8.88 -0.45 -12.05
C ASN A 95 8.75 -0.31 -13.58
N THR A 96 7.64 -0.76 -14.18
CA THR A 96 7.39 -0.60 -15.62
C THR A 96 6.81 0.77 -15.97
N SER A 97 7.27 1.34 -17.08
CA SER A 97 6.69 2.55 -17.67
C SER A 97 5.22 2.34 -18.08
N VAL A 98 4.43 3.41 -18.01
CA VAL A 98 3.05 3.48 -18.52
C VAL A 98 2.96 4.23 -19.83
N GLU A 99 4.08 4.71 -20.39
CA GLU A 99 4.12 5.34 -21.70
C GLU A 99 3.70 4.32 -22.78
N GLY A 100 2.96 4.77 -23.80
CA GLY A 100 2.40 3.89 -24.83
C GLY A 100 1.20 3.03 -24.42
N LEU A 101 0.93 2.80 -23.12
CA LEU A 101 -0.25 2.03 -22.70
C LEU A 101 -1.56 2.70 -23.15
N PRO A 102 -2.59 1.93 -23.56
CA PRO A 102 -3.88 2.49 -23.95
C PRO A 102 -4.60 3.11 -22.74
N ALA A 103 -5.37 4.17 -22.99
CA ALA A 103 -6.35 4.65 -22.02
C ALA A 103 -7.62 3.79 -22.13
N ALA A 104 -8.28 3.51 -21.00
CA ALA A 104 -9.60 2.87 -21.05
C ALA A 104 -10.65 3.89 -21.55
N ASP A 105 -11.51 3.47 -22.47
CA ASP A 105 -12.51 4.34 -23.14
C ASP A 105 -13.44 5.06 -22.15
N ASN A 106 -13.74 4.42 -21.02
CA ASN A 106 -14.59 4.96 -19.95
C ASN A 106 -13.79 5.58 -18.78
N SER A 107 -12.50 5.86 -18.96
CA SER A 107 -11.62 6.39 -17.89
C SER A 107 -12.09 7.72 -17.31
N ASP A 108 -12.64 8.63 -18.11
CA ASP A 108 -13.25 9.88 -17.61
C ASP A 108 -14.40 9.61 -16.62
N ARG A 109 -15.28 8.65 -16.95
CA ARG A 109 -16.38 8.24 -16.07
C ARG A 109 -15.91 7.50 -14.82
N MET A 110 -14.83 6.71 -14.92
CA MET A 110 -14.22 6.10 -13.74
C MET A 110 -13.65 7.18 -12.80
N LEU A 111 -12.91 8.15 -13.33
CA LEU A 111 -12.31 9.27 -12.58
C LEU A 111 -13.39 10.11 -11.88
N GLU A 112 -14.46 10.47 -12.59
CA GLU A 112 -15.60 11.19 -12.01
C GLU A 112 -16.18 10.43 -10.79
N LEU A 113 -16.49 9.14 -10.96
CA LEU A 113 -17.02 8.28 -9.90
C LEU A 113 -16.03 8.06 -8.75
N ALA A 114 -14.72 8.11 -9.01
CA ALA A 114 -13.69 7.96 -7.99
C ALA A 114 -13.60 9.17 -7.05
N THR A 115 -14.07 10.35 -7.45
CA THR A 115 -14.18 11.53 -6.56
C THR A 115 -15.33 11.46 -5.55
N GLN A 116 -16.22 10.46 -5.69
CA GLN A 116 -17.47 10.35 -4.95
C GLN A 116 -17.40 9.26 -3.88
N ARG A 117 -17.55 9.64 -2.61
CA ARG A 117 -17.69 8.69 -1.50
C ARG A 117 -19.16 8.49 -1.15
N ARG A 118 -19.61 7.23 -1.12
CA ARG A 118 -20.88 6.87 -0.49
C ARG A 118 -20.68 6.81 1.01
N ALA A 119 -21.54 7.47 1.76
CA ALA A 119 -21.57 7.46 3.21
C ALA A 119 -22.96 7.04 3.69
N ALA A 120 -23.03 6.57 4.93
CA ALA A 120 -24.27 6.27 5.64
C ALA A 120 -24.31 7.12 6.91
N LYS A 121 -25.51 7.53 7.32
CA LYS A 121 -25.75 8.21 8.60
C LYS A 121 -27.05 7.69 9.22
N GLU A 122 -27.00 7.40 10.51
CA GLU A 122 -28.19 7.18 11.34
C GLU A 122 -28.92 8.52 11.53
N VAL A 123 -30.23 8.51 11.35
CA VAL A 123 -31.09 9.68 11.56
C VAL A 123 -31.86 9.45 12.86
N PRO A 124 -31.71 10.31 13.88
CA PRO A 124 -32.45 10.16 15.14
C PRO A 124 -33.95 10.03 14.90
N GLY A 125 -34.56 9.00 15.48
CA GLY A 125 -35.98 8.70 15.31
C GLY A 125 -36.36 7.96 14.02
N GLN A 126 -35.38 7.52 13.21
CA GLN A 126 -35.62 6.62 12.07
C GLN A 126 -34.88 5.30 12.28
N GLU A 127 -35.55 4.19 11.96
CA GLU A 127 -34.91 2.86 11.97
C GLU A 127 -34.00 2.69 10.74
N GLY A 128 -32.74 2.31 10.97
CA GLY A 128 -31.75 2.09 9.92
C GLY A 128 -30.89 3.31 9.58
N VAL A 129 -30.32 3.31 8.36
CA VAL A 129 -29.36 4.33 7.91
C VAL A 129 -29.75 4.97 6.58
N VAL A 130 -29.59 6.28 6.48
CA VAL A 130 -29.73 7.01 5.22
C VAL A 130 -28.37 7.05 4.51
N THR A 131 -28.33 6.54 3.27
CA THR A 131 -27.11 6.61 2.45
C THR A 131 -27.13 7.81 1.52
N PHE A 132 -26.02 8.53 1.45
CA PHE A 132 -25.84 9.70 0.57
C PHE A 132 -24.46 9.66 -0.10
N THR A 133 -24.29 10.42 -1.19
CA THR A 133 -23.02 10.56 -1.88
C THR A 133 -22.43 11.94 -1.61
N ARG A 134 -21.17 12.01 -1.17
CA ARG A 134 -20.39 13.25 -1.13
C ARG A 134 -19.36 13.23 -2.24
N GLN A 135 -19.34 14.26 -3.08
CA GLN A 135 -18.15 14.60 -3.86
C GLN A 135 -17.16 15.23 -2.88
N ILE A 136 -16.04 14.56 -2.61
CA ILE A 136 -15.05 15.04 -1.62
C ILE A 136 -13.95 15.84 -2.31
N VAL A 137 -13.59 15.49 -3.54
CA VAL A 137 -12.55 16.20 -4.29
C VAL A 137 -13.12 17.50 -4.85
N ARG A 138 -12.76 18.60 -4.21
CA ARG A 138 -12.95 19.97 -4.72
C ARG A 138 -11.63 20.56 -5.20
N ASP A 139 -10.54 20.28 -4.48
CA ASP A 139 -9.25 20.97 -4.64
C ASP A 139 -8.07 20.00 -4.89
N GLY A 140 -8.10 19.28 -6.02
CA GLY A 140 -6.90 18.60 -6.55
C GLY A 140 -6.52 17.24 -5.92
N ILE A 141 -5.24 16.90 -6.06
CA ILE A 141 -4.59 15.67 -5.53
C ILE A 141 -3.73 16.08 -4.34
N PHE A 142 -3.73 15.26 -3.30
CA PHE A 142 -2.99 15.51 -2.06
C PHE A 142 -1.82 14.55 -1.91
N ILE A 143 -0.79 14.98 -1.18
CA ILE A 143 0.28 14.10 -0.69
C ILE A 143 0.21 14.17 0.81
N ASN A 144 -0.07 13.02 1.44
CA ASN A 144 -0.09 12.91 2.89
C ASN A 144 1.34 12.85 3.43
N THR A 145 1.74 13.89 4.16
CA THR A 145 3.07 14.02 4.78
C THR A 145 3.09 13.67 6.27
N GLU A 146 1.94 13.67 6.95
CA GLU A 146 1.89 13.76 8.43
C GLU A 146 0.85 12.84 9.11
N ALA A 147 -0.27 12.52 8.45
CA ALA A 147 -1.45 12.04 9.18
C ALA A 147 -1.71 10.52 9.09
N TRP A 148 -1.51 9.90 7.92
CA TRP A 148 -1.94 8.52 7.62
C TRP A 148 -0.92 7.67 6.83
N ALA A 149 0.37 7.95 6.94
CA ALA A 149 1.40 7.17 6.24
C ALA A 149 1.73 5.89 7.03
N PRO A 150 1.96 4.74 6.37
CA PRO A 150 2.45 3.55 7.07
C PRO A 150 3.86 3.82 7.64
N LEU A 151 4.11 3.39 8.87
CA LEU A 151 5.47 3.42 9.43
C LEU A 151 6.32 2.40 8.68
N VAL A 152 7.37 2.84 7.99
CA VAL A 152 8.33 1.94 7.33
C VAL A 152 9.68 2.02 8.03
N VAL A 153 10.22 0.88 8.43
CA VAL A 153 11.56 0.76 9.03
C VAL A 153 12.44 -0.21 8.25
N ALA A 154 13.75 0.00 8.29
CA ALA A 154 14.71 -0.99 7.80
C ALA A 154 15.00 -2.02 8.91
N ALA A 155 15.13 -3.29 8.55
CA ALA A 155 15.67 -4.30 9.46
C ALA A 155 17.21 -4.35 9.40
N ASN A 156 17.82 -4.96 10.42
CA ASN A 156 19.26 -5.25 10.48
C ASN A 156 20.15 -4.00 10.34
N THR A 157 19.71 -2.86 10.88
CA THR A 157 20.50 -1.62 11.01
C THR A 157 21.34 -1.62 12.30
N ASN A 158 22.31 -0.70 12.42
CA ASN A 158 23.19 -0.60 13.60
C ASN A 158 22.44 -0.32 14.92
N ASP A 159 21.25 0.27 14.86
CA ASP A 159 20.35 0.58 15.98
C ASP A 159 19.21 -0.45 16.14
N SER A 160 19.24 -1.53 15.37
CA SER A 160 18.24 -2.60 15.44
C SER A 160 18.44 -3.51 16.65
N VAL A 161 17.34 -3.92 17.27
CA VAL A 161 17.28 -4.93 18.34
C VAL A 161 16.30 -6.03 17.96
N GLU A 162 16.52 -7.25 18.45
CA GLU A 162 15.56 -8.34 18.23
C GLU A 162 14.20 -7.99 18.85
N THR A 163 13.20 -7.82 17.99
CA THR A 163 11.82 -7.56 18.38
C THR A 163 10.96 -8.76 18.00
N LYS A 164 10.24 -9.33 18.98
CA LYS A 164 9.32 -10.46 18.76
C LYS A 164 8.00 -9.97 18.19
N PHE A 165 7.46 -10.72 17.24
CA PHE A 165 6.22 -10.41 16.52
C PHE A 165 5.10 -11.40 16.90
N VAL A 166 4.05 -10.91 17.56
CA VAL A 166 3.00 -11.72 18.17
C VAL A 166 1.67 -11.61 17.40
N CYS A 167 1.23 -12.72 16.80
CA CYS A 167 -0.07 -12.80 16.14
C CYS A 167 -1.22 -12.85 17.18
N ARG A 168 -2.20 -11.95 17.06
CA ARG A 168 -3.39 -11.84 17.93
C ARG A 168 -4.67 -12.44 17.32
N GLN A 169 -4.52 -13.37 16.38
CA GLN A 169 -5.61 -14.10 15.73
C GLN A 169 -5.24 -15.59 15.66
N SER A 170 -6.20 -16.47 15.38
CA SER A 170 -5.90 -17.89 15.08
C SER A 170 -5.05 -18.06 13.81
N LYS A 171 -5.18 -17.12 12.85
CA LYS A 171 -4.33 -17.00 11.66
C LYS A 171 -4.18 -15.53 11.29
N CYS A 172 -2.96 -15.01 11.29
CA CYS A 172 -2.67 -13.63 10.88
C CYS A 172 -2.14 -13.49 9.43
N GLY A 173 -2.00 -14.55 8.65
CA GLY A 173 -1.43 -14.42 7.30
C GLY A 173 -1.24 -15.74 6.57
N SER A 174 -0.59 -15.70 5.41
CA SER A 174 -0.17 -16.88 4.65
C SER A 174 1.00 -17.60 5.33
N ASN A 175 1.03 -18.93 5.22
CA ASN A 175 2.16 -19.72 5.72
C ASN A 175 3.38 -19.73 4.78
N ASN A 176 3.26 -19.24 3.54
CA ASN A 176 4.35 -19.19 2.58
C ASN A 176 4.24 -17.99 1.60
N PRO A 177 5.19 -17.03 1.60
CA PRO A 177 6.17 -16.81 2.66
C PRO A 177 5.47 -16.42 3.96
N LYS A 178 6.04 -16.83 5.10
CA LYS A 178 5.55 -16.49 6.44
C LYS A 178 6.29 -15.27 6.98
N VAL A 179 5.61 -14.46 7.79
CA VAL A 179 6.29 -13.48 8.66
C VAL A 179 7.05 -14.23 9.77
N PRO A 180 8.33 -13.93 10.03
CA PRO A 180 9.10 -14.57 11.09
C PRO A 180 8.62 -14.19 12.50
N GLY A 181 8.97 -15.00 13.50
CA GLY A 181 8.58 -14.78 14.90
C GLY A 181 9.34 -13.63 15.59
N SER A 182 10.49 -13.24 15.05
CA SER A 182 11.23 -12.03 15.43
C SER A 182 11.92 -11.41 14.21
N LEU A 183 12.21 -10.11 14.30
CA LEU A 183 13.01 -9.34 13.35
C LEU A 183 13.91 -8.38 14.14
N ASN A 184 15.12 -8.14 13.67
CA ASN A 184 15.95 -7.05 14.19
C ASN A 184 15.50 -5.74 13.55
N ILE A 185 14.92 -4.84 14.34
CA ILE A 185 14.41 -3.53 13.89
C ILE A 185 14.76 -2.43 14.89
N PRO A 186 14.78 -1.14 14.50
CA PRO A 186 15.09 -0.04 15.41
C PRO A 186 14.31 -0.10 16.72
N ALA A 187 15.01 0.02 17.85
CA ALA A 187 14.44 -0.22 19.19
C ALA A 187 13.24 0.67 19.53
N ASN A 188 13.13 1.84 18.90
CA ASN A 188 12.03 2.80 19.04
C ASN A 188 10.85 2.56 18.08
N THR A 189 10.86 1.48 17.27
CA THR A 189 9.77 1.17 16.32
C THR A 189 8.43 1.08 17.06
N THR A 190 7.57 2.06 16.80
CA THR A 190 6.30 2.26 17.50
C THR A 190 5.22 2.54 16.45
N PRO A 191 4.52 1.51 15.95
CA PRO A 191 3.43 1.68 15.01
C PRO A 191 2.29 2.50 15.63
N ASP A 192 1.60 3.27 14.81
CA ASP A 192 0.46 4.09 15.25
C ASP A 192 -0.59 3.22 15.99
N PRO A 193 -0.91 3.50 17.27
CA PRO A 193 -1.86 2.71 18.03
C PRO A 193 -3.32 2.93 17.61
N ARG A 194 -3.61 3.91 16.74
CA ARG A 194 -4.92 4.14 16.13
C ARG A 194 -5.30 3.02 15.15
N PHE A 195 -6.57 2.98 14.77
CA PHE A 195 -7.27 1.82 14.18
C PHE A 195 -6.40 0.84 13.38
N ASP A 196 -5.85 1.27 12.24
CA ASP A 196 -5.11 0.41 11.31
C ASP A 196 -3.70 0.04 11.76
N GLY A 197 -2.98 0.91 12.48
CA GLY A 197 -1.57 0.76 12.87
C GLY A 197 -0.71 -0.01 11.86
N TRP A 198 -0.54 0.59 10.69
CA TRP A 198 0.29 0.02 9.63
C TRP A 198 1.77 0.09 9.99
N LEU A 199 2.46 -1.03 9.81
CA LEU A 199 3.91 -1.15 9.88
C LEU A 199 4.40 -1.93 8.66
N SER A 200 5.48 -1.45 8.05
CA SER A 200 6.26 -2.20 7.08
C SER A 200 7.71 -2.30 7.56
N VAL A 201 8.30 -3.50 7.45
CA VAL A 201 9.72 -3.74 7.76
C VAL A 201 10.41 -4.18 6.47
N ILE A 202 11.47 -3.48 6.05
CA ILE A 202 12.25 -3.79 4.86
C ILE A 202 13.57 -4.44 5.27
N ASP A 203 13.71 -5.73 5.00
CA ASP A 203 14.89 -6.53 5.25
C ASP A 203 15.67 -6.77 3.95
N ARG A 204 16.52 -5.79 3.61
CA ARG A 204 17.39 -5.85 2.42
C ARG A 204 18.43 -6.98 2.50
N GLN A 205 18.78 -7.45 3.70
CA GLN A 205 19.76 -8.52 3.88
C GLN A 205 19.19 -9.89 3.46
N ASN A 206 17.92 -10.15 3.81
CA ASN A 206 17.23 -11.38 3.41
C ASN A 206 16.39 -11.25 2.13
N GLY A 207 16.38 -10.06 1.50
CA GLY A 207 15.58 -9.80 0.30
C GLY A 207 14.07 -9.79 0.56
N MET A 208 13.63 -9.45 1.76
CA MET A 208 12.22 -9.55 2.20
C MET A 208 11.63 -8.21 2.67
N GLY A 209 10.34 -8.01 2.43
CA GLY A 209 9.52 -6.96 3.03
C GLY A 209 8.37 -7.58 3.82
N TYR A 210 8.04 -7.03 4.98
CA TYR A 210 6.98 -7.54 5.86
C TYR A 210 5.98 -6.44 6.19
N ASP A 211 4.72 -6.64 5.83
CA ASP A 211 3.62 -5.71 6.11
C ASP A 211 2.72 -6.20 7.22
N PHE A 212 2.26 -5.28 8.07
CA PHE A 212 1.42 -5.58 9.22
C PHE A 212 0.21 -4.64 9.28
N TRP A 213 -0.92 -5.21 9.70
CA TRP A 213 -2.14 -4.48 10.06
C TRP A 213 -2.51 -4.75 11.51
N ARG A 214 -2.92 -3.66 12.17
CA ARG A 214 -3.09 -3.47 13.61
C ARG A 214 -1.83 -3.86 14.38
N ALA A 215 -0.68 -3.45 13.87
CA ALA A 215 0.59 -3.54 14.59
C ALA A 215 0.54 -2.62 15.82
N ARG A 216 1.03 -3.09 16.97
CA ARG A 216 1.07 -2.35 18.24
C ARG A 216 2.38 -2.66 18.94
N ARG A 217 3.05 -1.63 19.46
CA ARG A 217 4.16 -1.82 20.40
C ARG A 217 3.58 -2.09 21.78
N GLU A 218 3.88 -3.25 22.34
CA GLU A 218 3.40 -3.68 23.65
C GLU A 218 4.39 -3.27 24.76
N GLY A 219 3.91 -3.25 26.01
CA GLY A 219 4.72 -2.83 27.17
C GLY A 219 5.89 -3.75 27.52
N ASP A 220 5.88 -4.99 27.03
CA ASP A 220 6.99 -5.96 27.15
C ASP A 220 8.05 -5.81 26.05
N GLY A 221 7.88 -4.83 25.16
CA GLY A 221 8.77 -4.57 24.03
C GLY A 221 8.40 -5.32 22.74
N THR A 222 7.45 -6.26 22.76
CA THR A 222 7.02 -6.97 21.54
C THR A 222 6.18 -6.11 20.61
N ILE A 223 6.06 -6.54 19.34
CA ILE A 223 5.07 -5.97 18.41
C ILE A 223 3.96 -6.99 18.16
N SER A 224 2.75 -6.70 18.62
CA SER A 224 1.58 -7.53 18.35
C SER A 224 0.86 -7.08 17.06
N TYR A 225 0.20 -8.00 16.35
CA TYR A 225 -0.49 -7.68 15.08
C TYR A 225 -1.73 -8.56 14.86
N GLN A 226 -2.65 -8.14 13.98
CA GLN A 226 -3.83 -8.94 13.60
C GLN A 226 -3.78 -9.45 12.16
N PHE A 227 -2.98 -8.84 11.29
CA PHE A 227 -2.63 -9.43 10.00
C PHE A 227 -1.18 -9.09 9.64
N GLY A 228 -0.48 -10.00 8.97
CA GLY A 228 0.92 -9.92 8.59
C GLY A 228 1.18 -10.64 7.26
N LYS A 229 1.98 -10.04 6.37
CA LYS A 229 2.29 -10.60 5.05
C LYS A 229 3.75 -10.36 4.68
N ALA A 230 4.40 -11.39 4.17
CA ALA A 230 5.77 -11.33 3.67
C ALA A 230 5.79 -11.21 2.13
N TRP A 231 6.79 -10.50 1.61
CA TRP A 231 6.98 -10.17 0.20
C TRP A 231 8.46 -10.33 -0.15
N THR A 232 8.79 -10.90 -1.32
CA THR A 232 10.17 -10.86 -1.82
C THR A 232 10.43 -9.51 -2.50
N LEU A 233 11.57 -8.88 -2.18
CA LEU A 233 11.95 -7.56 -2.70
C LEU A 233 12.49 -7.59 -4.13
N ASP A 234 12.63 -8.77 -4.71
CA ASP A 234 12.93 -9.03 -6.13
C ASP A 234 11.75 -9.66 -6.89
N GLY A 235 10.64 -9.94 -6.20
CA GLY A 235 9.46 -10.56 -6.78
C GLY A 235 8.61 -9.61 -7.62
N PRO A 236 7.40 -10.02 -8.02
CA PRO A 236 6.49 -9.20 -8.82
C PRO A 236 5.90 -7.99 -8.06
N GLY A 237 5.96 -7.97 -6.71
CA GLY A 237 5.38 -6.89 -5.89
C GLY A 237 3.84 -6.89 -5.84
N PHE A 238 3.22 -8.03 -6.17
CA PHE A 238 1.79 -8.25 -6.08
C PHE A 238 1.46 -9.74 -5.86
N SER A 239 0.20 -10.03 -5.57
CA SER A 239 -0.30 -11.40 -5.39
C SER A 239 -1.32 -11.75 -6.47
N LYS A 240 -1.49 -13.05 -6.74
CA LYS A 240 -2.58 -13.56 -7.57
C LYS A 240 -3.95 -13.05 -7.06
N PRO A 241 -4.96 -12.90 -7.93
CA PRO A 241 -6.35 -12.63 -7.53
C PRO A 241 -6.89 -13.61 -6.50
N VAL A 242 -7.81 -13.17 -5.63
CA VAL A 242 -8.44 -14.01 -4.59
C VAL A 242 -9.22 -15.21 -5.16
N SER A 243 -9.65 -15.13 -6.43
CA SER A 243 -10.27 -16.24 -7.16
C SER A 243 -9.29 -17.34 -7.59
N VAL A 244 -7.98 -17.08 -7.50
CA VAL A 244 -6.90 -18.01 -7.92
C VAL A 244 -6.06 -18.45 -6.72
N ASP A 245 -5.83 -17.56 -5.74
CA ASP A 245 -5.08 -17.86 -4.53
C ASP A 245 -5.63 -17.05 -3.34
N ALA A 246 -6.71 -17.54 -2.74
CA ALA A 246 -7.39 -16.84 -1.66
C ALA A 246 -6.51 -16.66 -0.40
N GLU A 247 -5.56 -17.55 -0.15
CA GLU A 247 -4.67 -17.47 1.02
C GLU A 247 -3.64 -16.34 0.91
N ARG A 248 -3.06 -16.12 -0.28
CA ARG A 248 -2.05 -15.08 -0.49
C ARG A 248 -2.62 -13.76 -1.04
N ALA A 249 -3.87 -13.75 -1.53
CA ALA A 249 -4.47 -12.57 -2.15
C ALA A 249 -4.74 -11.40 -1.18
N VAL A 250 -5.08 -11.67 0.09
CA VAL A 250 -5.26 -10.61 1.09
C VAL A 250 -3.93 -9.98 1.50
N GLY A 251 -3.97 -8.76 2.02
CA GLY A 251 -2.80 -7.97 2.43
C GLY A 251 -3.17 -6.99 3.55
N ALA A 252 -2.16 -6.32 4.11
CA ALA A 252 -2.38 -5.30 5.14
C ALA A 252 -2.98 -3.98 4.60
N ARG A 253 -2.92 -3.79 3.26
CA ARG A 253 -3.59 -2.72 2.49
C ARG A 253 -4.87 -3.26 1.84
N GLY A 254 -5.92 -2.43 1.68
CA GLY A 254 -7.25 -2.86 1.22
C GLY A 254 -7.31 -3.49 -0.19
N SER A 255 -6.31 -3.23 -1.04
CA SER A 255 -6.12 -3.85 -2.36
C SER A 255 -5.39 -5.21 -2.37
N GLY A 256 -4.84 -5.63 -1.23
CA GLY A 256 -3.95 -6.77 -1.11
C GLY A 256 -2.49 -6.51 -1.51
N LEU A 257 -2.19 -5.32 -2.03
CA LEU A 257 -0.85 -4.84 -2.41
C LEU A 257 0.03 -4.51 -1.20
N PRO A 258 1.36 -4.40 -1.36
CA PRO A 258 2.27 -4.10 -0.25
C PRO A 258 2.09 -2.66 0.27
N LEU A 259 2.16 -2.44 1.59
CA LEU A 259 2.02 -1.12 2.21
C LEU A 259 3.20 -0.19 1.90
N PHE A 260 4.41 -0.74 1.77
CA PHE A 260 5.60 0.02 1.38
C PHE A 260 5.70 0.29 -0.14
N ALA A 261 4.89 -0.39 -0.96
CA ALA A 261 4.95 -0.23 -2.41
C ALA A 261 4.30 1.09 -2.84
N GLY A 262 5.05 1.87 -3.64
CA GLY A 262 4.63 3.14 -4.21
C GLY A 262 4.71 4.35 -3.26
N LEU A 263 5.28 4.20 -2.07
CA LEU A 263 5.56 5.34 -1.19
C LEU A 263 6.66 6.23 -1.78
N ILE A 264 6.59 7.53 -1.50
CA ILE A 264 7.60 8.50 -1.93
C ILE A 264 8.68 8.57 -0.83
N GLY A 265 9.92 8.14 -1.14
CA GLY A 265 11.03 8.19 -0.19
C GLY A 265 11.65 9.60 -0.06
N PRO A 266 12.04 10.06 1.15
CA PRO A 266 12.75 11.33 1.30
C PRO A 266 14.02 11.41 0.44
N LYS A 267 14.78 10.32 0.28
CA LYS A 267 16.00 10.34 -0.55
C LYS A 267 15.74 10.41 -2.05
N GLU A 268 14.59 9.92 -2.51
CA GLU A 268 14.15 10.10 -3.90
C GLU A 268 13.82 11.57 -4.18
N LEU A 269 13.18 12.23 -3.21
CA LEU A 269 12.90 13.66 -3.28
C LEU A 269 14.18 14.51 -3.22
N GLU A 270 15.17 14.14 -2.41
CA GLU A 270 16.51 14.76 -2.34
C GLU A 270 17.28 14.60 -3.65
N ALA A 271 17.29 13.39 -4.22
CA ALA A 271 17.89 13.10 -5.51
C ALA A 271 17.15 13.75 -6.69
N GLY A 272 15.87 14.10 -6.52
CA GLY A 272 15.01 14.63 -7.58
C GLY A 272 14.56 13.58 -8.59
N SER A 273 14.50 12.30 -8.19
CA SER A 273 14.16 11.18 -9.06
C SER A 273 13.44 10.08 -8.28
N ILE A 274 12.19 9.80 -8.65
CA ILE A 274 11.39 8.66 -8.16
C ILE A 274 11.23 7.70 -9.33
N ASN A 275 11.74 6.47 -9.19
CA ASN A 275 11.88 5.51 -10.31
C ASN A 275 10.90 4.34 -10.24
N HIS A 276 9.69 4.62 -9.74
CA HIS A 276 8.61 3.67 -9.63
C HIS A 276 7.23 4.36 -9.71
N ALA A 277 6.19 3.54 -9.83
CA ALA A 277 4.80 3.98 -9.77
C ALA A 277 4.43 4.44 -8.37
N LEU A 278 3.72 5.57 -8.25
CA LEU A 278 3.26 6.06 -6.96
C LEU A 278 2.06 5.22 -6.46
N ALA A 279 1.91 5.11 -5.15
CA ALA A 279 0.68 4.67 -4.52
C ALA A 279 -0.31 5.84 -4.45
N ILE A 280 -1.53 5.66 -4.92
CA ILE A 280 -2.61 6.65 -4.76
C ILE A 280 -3.87 5.99 -4.21
N SER A 281 -4.62 6.75 -3.41
CA SER A 281 -5.92 6.34 -2.90
C SER A 281 -7.03 7.09 -3.64
N VAL A 282 -8.28 6.61 -3.59
CA VAL A 282 -9.41 7.37 -4.15
C VAL A 282 -10.65 7.38 -3.23
N PRO A 283 -11.39 8.49 -3.13
CA PRO A 283 -12.60 8.56 -2.27
C PRO A 283 -13.66 7.49 -2.58
N GLY A 284 -13.79 7.13 -3.86
CA GLY A 284 -14.83 6.26 -4.39
C GLY A 284 -14.33 4.92 -4.95
N LEU A 285 -13.32 4.29 -4.34
CA LEU A 285 -12.75 3.01 -4.81
C LEU A 285 -13.83 1.98 -5.16
N ALA A 286 -13.73 1.34 -6.33
CA ALA A 286 -14.81 0.51 -6.85
C ALA A 286 -15.10 -0.71 -5.98
N ARG A 287 -16.35 -0.82 -5.51
CA ARG A 287 -16.78 -2.00 -4.74
C ARG A 287 -16.88 -3.24 -5.61
N ARG A 288 -16.44 -4.38 -5.08
CA ARG A 288 -16.50 -5.70 -5.74
C ARG A 288 -15.82 -5.77 -7.12
N ASN A 289 -14.87 -4.86 -7.40
CA ASN A 289 -14.17 -4.79 -8.67
C ASN A 289 -12.72 -4.35 -8.45
N TYR A 290 -11.77 -5.18 -8.87
CA TYR A 290 -10.34 -4.92 -8.84
C TYR A 290 -9.73 -5.44 -10.15
N VAL A 291 -8.57 -4.89 -10.52
CA VAL A 291 -7.76 -5.38 -11.63
C VAL A 291 -6.34 -5.65 -11.11
N GLN A 292 -5.60 -6.56 -11.74
CA GLN A 292 -4.20 -6.76 -11.38
C GLN A 292 -3.41 -5.45 -11.61
N PRO A 293 -2.45 -5.12 -10.73
CA PRO A 293 -1.86 -5.98 -9.70
C PRO A 293 -2.65 -6.15 -8.39
N ALA A 294 -3.77 -5.46 -8.16
CA ALA A 294 -4.56 -5.72 -6.96
C ALA A 294 -5.15 -7.14 -6.99
N SER A 295 -5.20 -7.77 -5.82
CA SER A 295 -5.64 -9.15 -5.62
C SER A 295 -6.98 -9.25 -4.90
N VAL A 296 -7.36 -8.18 -4.19
CA VAL A 296 -8.66 -7.96 -3.53
C VAL A 296 -9.07 -6.49 -3.63
N THR A 297 -10.25 -6.15 -3.12
CA THR A 297 -10.61 -4.75 -2.82
C THR A 297 -11.56 -4.68 -1.64
N ASP A 298 -11.38 -3.68 -0.78
CA ASP A 298 -12.31 -3.27 0.26
C ASP A 298 -13.21 -2.07 -0.18
N GLY A 299 -13.21 -1.75 -1.47
CA GLY A 299 -13.88 -0.58 -2.04
C GLY A 299 -15.36 -0.50 -1.70
N VAL A 300 -15.84 0.71 -1.41
CA VAL A 300 -17.25 1.00 -1.05
C VAL A 300 -17.97 1.92 -2.05
N GLY A 301 -17.26 2.36 -3.09
CA GLY A 301 -17.76 3.29 -4.11
C GLY A 301 -18.70 2.67 -5.14
N ASN A 302 -18.84 3.32 -6.29
CA ASN A 302 -19.60 2.78 -7.42
C ASN A 302 -18.84 1.58 -8.03
N ARG A 303 -19.52 0.49 -8.41
CA ARG A 303 -18.87 -0.66 -9.09
C ARG A 303 -18.22 -0.26 -10.43
N LYS A 304 -18.71 0.80 -11.08
CA LYS A 304 -18.16 1.41 -12.30
C LYS A 304 -17.08 2.49 -12.04
N SER A 305 -16.67 2.69 -10.78
CA SER A 305 -15.58 3.60 -10.42
C SER A 305 -14.22 3.00 -10.79
N ILE A 306 -13.13 3.72 -10.50
CA ILE A 306 -11.76 3.20 -10.61
C ILE A 306 -11.60 1.97 -9.69
N PRO A 307 -11.23 0.80 -10.22
CA PRO A 307 -10.95 -0.40 -9.43
C PRO A 307 -9.60 -0.33 -8.72
N ALA A 308 -9.46 -1.07 -7.61
CA ALA A 308 -8.14 -1.31 -7.01
C ALA A 308 -7.20 -1.95 -8.05
N GLY A 309 -5.92 -1.57 -8.02
CA GLY A 309 -4.90 -1.98 -8.97
C GLY A 309 -4.93 -1.23 -10.31
N ALA A 310 -5.95 -0.41 -10.58
CA ALA A 310 -5.97 0.41 -11.78
C ALA A 310 -4.77 1.37 -11.81
N ARG A 311 -4.23 1.57 -13.01
CA ARG A 311 -3.13 2.50 -13.26
C ARG A 311 -3.68 3.83 -13.77
N ILE A 312 -3.42 4.91 -13.05
CA ILE A 312 -3.63 6.27 -13.53
C ILE A 312 -2.30 6.89 -13.94
N ARG A 313 -2.31 7.86 -14.84
CA ARG A 313 -1.11 8.61 -15.26
C ARG A 313 -1.44 10.07 -15.54
N LEU A 314 -0.44 10.92 -15.47
CA LEU A 314 -0.57 12.32 -15.88
C LEU A 314 -0.83 12.37 -17.40
N ARG A 315 -1.90 13.05 -17.83
CA ARG A 315 -2.20 13.18 -19.27
C ARG A 315 -1.11 14.01 -19.96
N SER A 316 -0.68 13.59 -21.15
CA SER A 316 0.36 14.27 -21.94
C SER A 316 0.05 15.75 -22.18
N GLY A 317 -1.22 16.08 -22.47
CA GLY A 317 -1.71 17.45 -22.64
C GLY A 317 -2.09 18.20 -21.35
N VAL A 318 -1.69 17.74 -20.15
CA VAL A 318 -2.00 18.48 -18.92
C VAL A 318 -1.31 19.84 -18.91
N ARG A 319 -2.06 20.89 -18.54
CA ARG A 319 -1.50 22.24 -18.34
C ARG A 319 -1.03 22.37 -16.90
N ILE A 320 0.29 22.30 -16.70
CA ILE A 320 0.90 22.63 -15.41
C ILE A 320 0.97 24.16 -15.29
N ASN A 321 0.63 24.70 -14.13
CA ASN A 321 0.73 26.14 -13.89
C ASN A 321 2.21 26.50 -13.67
N GLU A 322 2.92 26.75 -14.77
CA GLU A 322 4.37 27.01 -14.74
C GLU A 322 4.72 28.22 -13.87
N LYS A 323 3.85 29.24 -13.77
CA LYS A 323 4.06 30.37 -12.85
C LYS A 323 4.10 29.91 -11.39
N LYS A 324 3.17 29.05 -10.95
CA LYS A 324 3.20 28.45 -9.60
C LYS A 324 4.38 27.48 -9.42
N LEU A 325 4.80 26.80 -10.48
CA LEU A 325 5.91 25.86 -10.42
C LEU A 325 7.26 26.58 -10.30
N GLN A 326 7.43 27.73 -10.97
CA GLN A 326 8.59 28.61 -10.89
C GLN A 326 8.75 29.34 -9.55
N THR A 327 7.70 29.47 -8.72
CA THR A 327 7.86 29.99 -7.35
C THR A 327 8.47 28.96 -6.40
N LEU A 328 8.43 27.66 -6.75
CA LEU A 328 9.21 26.64 -6.06
C LEU A 328 10.69 26.78 -6.45
N LYS A 329 11.56 26.80 -5.44
CA LYS A 329 13.02 26.89 -5.62
C LYS A 329 13.74 25.80 -4.83
N GLY A 330 14.96 25.49 -5.27
CA GLY A 330 15.83 24.50 -4.64
C GLY A 330 15.14 23.15 -4.46
N GLN A 331 15.19 22.62 -3.25
CA GLN A 331 14.67 21.29 -2.94
C GLN A 331 13.18 21.11 -3.32
N ARG A 332 12.33 22.10 -3.04
CA ARG A 332 10.89 22.01 -3.37
C ARG A 332 10.61 21.91 -4.88
N ARG A 333 11.46 22.54 -5.72
CA ARG A 333 11.36 22.42 -7.20
C ARG A 333 11.73 21.00 -7.62
N ARG A 334 12.87 20.49 -7.15
CA ARG A 334 13.35 19.11 -7.44
C ARG A 334 12.33 18.05 -7.03
N SER A 335 11.74 18.16 -5.84
CA SER A 335 10.69 17.26 -5.37
C SER A 335 9.45 17.29 -6.27
N ALA A 336 8.99 18.48 -6.69
CA ALA A 336 7.86 18.61 -7.60
C ALA A 336 8.15 18.02 -8.99
N ASP A 337 9.36 18.23 -9.53
CA ASP A 337 9.78 17.63 -10.81
C ASP A 337 9.86 16.11 -10.73
N ALA A 338 10.41 15.55 -9.64
CA ALA A 338 10.48 14.11 -9.42
C ALA A 338 9.09 13.45 -9.44
N ILE A 339 8.12 14.04 -8.73
CA ILE A 339 6.74 13.57 -8.67
C ILE A 339 6.05 13.69 -10.05
N LEU A 340 6.26 14.80 -10.75
CA LEU A 340 5.70 15.01 -12.09
C LEU A 340 6.30 14.08 -13.14
N ALA A 341 7.59 13.77 -13.04
CA ALA A 341 8.26 12.77 -13.87
C ALA A 341 7.71 11.37 -13.58
N ALA A 342 7.64 10.97 -12.31
CA ALA A 342 7.10 9.67 -11.91
C ALA A 342 5.65 9.49 -12.37
N LEU A 343 4.78 10.49 -12.21
CA LEU A 343 3.38 10.43 -12.68
C LEU A 343 3.22 10.38 -14.22
N ARG A 344 4.23 10.79 -14.99
CA ARG A 344 4.26 10.65 -16.46
C ARG A 344 4.77 9.29 -16.87
N THR A 345 5.97 8.94 -16.43
CA THR A 345 6.71 7.75 -16.85
C THR A 345 6.15 6.49 -16.21
N TYR A 346 5.89 6.48 -14.91
CA TYR A 346 5.34 5.30 -14.21
C TYR A 346 3.86 5.45 -13.83
N GLY A 347 3.33 6.67 -13.67
CA GLY A 347 1.97 6.88 -13.17
C GLY A 347 1.80 6.49 -11.70
N ALA A 348 0.56 6.20 -11.30
CA ALA A 348 0.22 5.76 -9.95
C ALA A 348 -0.75 4.57 -9.96
N ILE A 349 -0.53 3.60 -9.07
CA ILE A 349 -1.45 2.47 -8.84
C ILE A 349 -2.47 2.86 -7.78
N VAL A 350 -3.75 2.66 -8.08
CA VAL A 350 -4.84 2.89 -7.14
C VAL A 350 -4.86 1.75 -6.13
N VAL A 351 -4.46 2.03 -4.90
CA VAL A 351 -4.12 1.00 -3.91
C VAL A 351 -5.04 0.93 -2.70
N ASP A 352 -5.81 1.99 -2.43
CA ASP A 352 -6.71 2.06 -1.29
C ASP A 352 -7.77 3.14 -1.49
N ARG A 353 -8.58 3.39 -0.46
CA ARG A 353 -9.57 4.47 -0.39
C ARG A 353 -9.23 5.43 0.75
N SER A 354 -9.41 6.71 0.49
CA SER A 354 -9.13 7.79 1.45
C SER A 354 -10.31 8.77 1.53
N ALA A 355 -10.22 9.80 2.36
CA ALA A 355 -11.12 10.94 2.26
C ALA A 355 -10.76 11.80 1.02
N VAL A 356 -9.46 11.95 0.74
CA VAL A 356 -8.89 12.72 -0.38
C VAL A 356 -8.00 11.82 -1.26
N PRO A 357 -7.91 12.07 -2.58
CA PRO A 357 -7.06 11.30 -3.49
C PRO A 357 -5.58 11.63 -3.33
#